data_AF-A0A6C1NNY5-F1
#
_entry.id   AF-A0A6C1NNY5-F1
#
_cell.length_a   1.000
_cell.length_b   1.000
_cell.length_c   1.000
_cell.angle_alpha   90.00
_cell.angle_beta   90.00
_cell.angle_gamma   90.00
#
_symmetry.space_group_name_H-M   'P 1'
#
loop_
_entity.id
_entity.type
_entity.pdbx_description
1 polymer ?
#
loop_
_entity_poly.entity_id
_entity_poly.type
_entity_poly.pdbx_seq_one_letter_code
_entity_poly.pdbx_strand_id
1 'polypeptide(L)'
;MPVFRHSVQLPHPVDTVFRWHGRPGAFQRLSPPWEDVEVLESSGGLEEGSRVVLSMKQGPARLRWEVEHVEYREGELFVDEQVKGPFRSWRHEHRFHAVDDTSSVLEDVVEWEAPMGGLGEAFGGAYIEKTLRRLFEFRGRRLREDLERAGQWGAEAAGGVRTVAITGSSGLIGTELRHFLTTLGHRVLRVTRDGRGDVRWDPAAGEIDSGALEGVDAVVHLAGEPIVGVRWTEAKKEAILRSRREGTRTLATALARLERKPKVLVSGSAVGWYGSRGDEPLGEADSPGEGFLADVTREWEKATSPARASGIRVVHLRTGIVLSPRGGVLGSVLLPFRLGVGGRLGSGKQYMPWIDLDDEVGLILHALTRGDVRGAMNATAPNPLPNAAFTDVLGRVLGRPTLLPVPALAIRSLLGQMGEELLLAGQRALPRVATETGYSFLRPDLEDSLRFQLGRFEHT
;
A
#
# COMPACT_ATOMS: atom_id res chain seq x y z
N MET A 1 2.55 -31.33 20.85
CA MET A 1 2.69 -30.10 20.04
C MET A 1 1.30 -29.71 19.55
N PRO A 2 0.80 -28.53 19.93
CA PRO A 2 -0.38 -27.94 19.32
C PRO A 2 -0.26 -27.87 17.79
N VAL A 3 -1.37 -28.12 17.09
CA VAL A 3 -1.47 -28.02 15.63
C VAL A 3 -2.60 -27.06 15.27
N PHE A 4 -2.26 -26.00 14.54
CA PHE A 4 -3.21 -25.08 13.94
C PHE A 4 -3.41 -25.45 12.46
N ARG A 5 -4.66 -25.43 11.99
CA ARG A 5 -5.01 -25.67 10.59
C ARG A 5 -5.89 -24.55 10.06
N HIS A 6 -5.62 -24.13 8.84
CA HIS A 6 -6.45 -23.17 8.11
C HIS A 6 -6.50 -23.57 6.64
N SER A 7 -7.66 -23.41 6.00
CA SER A 7 -7.81 -23.73 4.58
C SER A 7 -8.52 -22.59 3.86
N VAL A 8 -8.05 -22.26 2.67
CA VAL A 8 -8.68 -21.26 1.81
C VAL A 8 -9.00 -21.89 0.45
N GLN A 9 -10.27 -21.78 0.05
CA GLN A 9 -10.68 -22.11 -1.32
C GLN A 9 -10.37 -20.95 -2.26
N LEU A 10 -9.80 -21.27 -3.41
CA LEU A 10 -9.32 -20.33 -4.41
C LEU A 10 -9.88 -20.70 -5.79
N PRO A 11 -10.55 -19.78 -6.50
CA PRO A 11 -11.09 -20.01 -7.84
C PRO A 11 -9.99 -19.93 -8.92
N HIS A 12 -8.86 -20.59 -8.67
CA HIS A 12 -7.71 -20.62 -9.56
C HIS A 12 -7.05 -22.01 -9.59
N PRO A 13 -6.50 -22.44 -10.74
CA PRO A 13 -5.75 -23.70 -10.84
C PRO A 13 -4.59 -23.74 -9.85
N VAL A 14 -4.30 -24.94 -9.34
CA VAL A 14 -3.26 -25.16 -8.31
C VAL A 14 -1.90 -24.59 -8.72
N ASP A 15 -1.48 -24.79 -9.97
CA ASP A 15 -0.22 -24.29 -10.52
C ASP A 15 -0.13 -22.76 -10.49
N THR A 16 -1.26 -22.08 -10.70
CA THR A 16 -1.31 -20.61 -10.66
C THR A 16 -1.08 -20.12 -9.24
N VAL A 17 -1.73 -20.74 -8.26
CA VAL A 17 -1.60 -20.40 -6.85
C VAL A 17 -0.18 -20.72 -6.36
N PHE A 18 0.35 -21.89 -6.68
CA PHE A 18 1.69 -22.31 -6.28
C PHE A 18 2.76 -21.39 -6.87
N ARG A 19 2.70 -21.09 -8.17
CA ARG A 19 3.64 -20.19 -8.84
C ARG A 19 3.60 -18.77 -8.26
N TRP A 20 2.43 -18.30 -7.82
CA TRP A 20 2.32 -17.00 -7.17
C TRP A 20 3.14 -16.93 -5.88
N HIS A 21 3.17 -18.00 -5.08
CA HIS A 21 3.96 -18.05 -3.83
C HIS A 21 5.48 -17.98 -4.10
N GLY A 22 5.92 -18.52 -5.23
CA GLY A 22 7.32 -18.46 -5.64
C GLY A 22 7.76 -17.10 -6.21
N ARG A 23 6.84 -16.15 -6.42
CA ARG A 23 7.19 -14.84 -6.99
C ARG A 23 7.78 -13.90 -5.94
N PRO A 24 8.77 -13.06 -6.31
CA PRO A 24 9.24 -11.99 -5.45
C PRO A 24 8.06 -11.12 -4.99
N GLY A 25 8.05 -10.73 -3.73
CA GLY A 25 6.97 -9.92 -3.15
C GLY A 25 5.85 -10.72 -2.49
N ALA A 26 5.71 -12.03 -2.75
CA ALA A 26 4.62 -12.84 -2.21
C ALA A 26 4.59 -12.83 -0.67
N PHE A 27 5.74 -13.05 -0.03
CA PHE A 27 5.85 -12.97 1.43
C PHE A 27 5.45 -11.59 1.97
N GLN A 28 5.89 -10.51 1.33
CA GLN A 28 5.58 -9.15 1.76
C GLN A 28 4.09 -8.82 1.60
N ARG A 29 3.44 -9.30 0.52
CA ARG A 29 1.99 -9.19 0.34
C ARG A 29 1.23 -9.98 1.41
N LEU A 30 1.68 -11.18 1.75
CA LEU A 30 1.09 -12.03 2.80
C LEU A 30 1.44 -11.61 4.23
N SER A 31 2.29 -10.59 4.40
CA SER A 31 2.66 -10.05 5.71
C SER A 31 1.62 -9.03 6.18
N PRO A 32 0.93 -9.26 7.31
CA PRO A 32 -0.13 -8.36 7.76
C PRO A 32 0.37 -6.94 8.04
N PRO A 33 -0.40 -5.91 7.69
CA PRO A 33 0.04 -4.53 7.82
C PRO A 33 0.17 -4.06 9.27
N TRP A 34 -0.58 -4.64 10.21
CA TRP A 34 -0.48 -4.29 11.62
C TRP A 34 0.70 -4.93 12.35
N GLU A 35 1.42 -5.87 11.71
CA GLU A 35 2.66 -6.45 12.21
C GLU A 35 3.85 -5.70 11.60
N ASP A 36 4.84 -5.34 12.43
CA ASP A 36 6.09 -4.73 12.00
C ASP A 36 7.11 -5.85 11.78
N VAL A 37 7.13 -6.35 10.54
CA VAL A 37 8.00 -7.42 10.05
C VAL A 37 8.86 -6.88 8.92
N GLU A 38 10.17 -7.10 9.02
CA GLU A 38 11.16 -6.70 8.02
C GLU A 38 11.98 -7.92 7.60
N VAL A 39 12.15 -8.11 6.30
CA VAL A 39 13.05 -9.15 5.77
C VAL A 39 14.46 -8.57 5.78
N LEU A 40 15.33 -9.12 6.63
CA LEU A 40 16.73 -8.70 6.75
C LEU A 40 17.59 -9.37 5.68
N GLU A 41 17.40 -10.67 5.49
CA GLU A 41 18.15 -11.51 4.56
C GLU A 41 17.18 -12.52 3.94
N SER A 42 17.39 -12.82 2.67
CA SER A 42 16.65 -13.86 1.95
C SER A 42 17.58 -14.46 0.89
N SER A 43 17.61 -15.79 0.81
CA SER A 43 18.37 -16.55 -0.17
C SER A 43 17.52 -17.66 -0.75
N GLY A 44 17.51 -17.78 -2.08
CA GLY A 44 16.68 -18.73 -2.80
C GLY A 44 15.22 -18.28 -2.95
N GLY A 45 14.38 -19.21 -3.37
CA GLY A 45 12.92 -19.11 -3.45
C GLY A 45 12.24 -20.06 -2.47
N LEU A 46 11.41 -20.97 -3.01
CA LEU A 46 10.68 -21.98 -2.23
C LEU A 46 11.44 -23.31 -2.13
N GLU A 47 12.55 -23.46 -2.86
CA GLU A 47 13.34 -24.67 -2.89
C GLU A 47 13.99 -24.99 -1.54
N GLU A 48 14.19 -26.28 -1.28
CA GLU A 48 14.82 -26.77 -0.06
C GLU A 48 16.20 -26.13 0.18
N GLY A 49 16.47 -25.73 1.42
CA GLY A 49 17.68 -25.02 1.84
C GLY A 49 17.63 -23.50 1.64
N SER A 50 16.56 -22.97 1.02
CA SER A 50 16.30 -21.53 0.99
C SER A 50 16.05 -21.01 2.41
N ARG A 51 16.48 -19.77 2.68
CA ARG A 51 16.45 -19.19 4.02
C ARG A 51 15.92 -17.78 4.01
N VAL A 52 15.17 -17.44 5.05
CA VAL A 52 14.67 -16.11 5.31
C VAL A 52 14.94 -15.72 6.75
N VAL A 53 15.51 -14.53 6.92
CA VAL A 53 15.73 -13.92 8.23
C VAL A 53 14.81 -12.73 8.37
N LEU A 54 13.97 -12.77 9.38
CA LEU A 54 12.99 -11.74 9.70
C LEU A 54 13.40 -10.98 10.96
N SER A 55 13.13 -9.68 10.98
CA SER A 55 13.05 -8.88 12.19
C SER A 55 11.57 -8.61 12.50
N MET A 56 11.13 -9.00 13.69
CA MET A 56 9.76 -8.76 14.14
C MET A 56 9.76 -7.89 15.39
N LYS A 57 8.93 -6.86 15.41
CA LYS A 57 8.71 -6.07 16.62
C LYS A 57 7.74 -6.78 17.55
N GLN A 58 8.20 -7.09 18.76
CA GLN A 58 7.35 -7.58 19.84
C GLN A 58 7.41 -6.61 21.03
N GLY A 59 6.38 -5.77 21.15
CA GLY A 59 6.36 -4.68 22.12
C GLY A 59 7.52 -3.69 21.87
N PRO A 60 8.36 -3.40 22.89
CA PRO A 60 9.51 -2.52 22.73
C PRO A 60 10.75 -3.20 22.10
N ALA A 61 10.78 -4.52 22.00
CA ALA A 61 11.93 -5.28 21.50
C ALA A 61 11.75 -5.68 20.03
N ARG A 62 12.88 -5.92 19.34
CA ARG A 62 12.90 -6.57 18.03
C ARG A 62 13.54 -7.95 18.16
N LEU A 63 12.82 -8.96 17.72
CA LEU A 63 13.28 -10.35 17.69
C LEU A 63 13.73 -10.71 16.28
N ARG A 64 14.79 -11.51 16.20
CA ARG A 64 15.27 -12.10 14.95
C ARG A 64 14.67 -13.51 14.83
N TRP A 65 14.06 -13.81 13.69
CA TRP A 65 13.48 -15.11 13.38
C TRP A 65 14.07 -15.64 12.07
N GLU A 66 14.79 -16.74 12.17
CA GLU A 66 15.46 -17.44 11.08
C GLU A 66 14.63 -18.68 10.72
N VAL A 67 14.22 -18.74 9.45
CA VAL A 67 13.36 -19.78 8.89
C VAL A 67 14.05 -20.37 7.65
N GLU A 68 13.91 -21.68 7.48
CA GLU A 68 14.47 -22.44 6.36
C GLU A 68 13.38 -23.29 5.70
N HIS A 69 13.38 -23.34 4.38
CA HIS A 69 12.54 -24.27 3.62
C HIS A 69 13.16 -25.67 3.67
N VAL A 70 12.45 -26.66 4.22
CA VAL A 70 12.98 -28.02 4.49
C VAL A 70 12.37 -29.11 3.61
N GLU A 71 11.26 -28.84 2.94
CA GLU A 71 10.65 -29.76 1.98
C GLU A 71 9.99 -28.94 0.87
N TYR A 72 10.13 -29.40 -0.37
CA TYR A 72 9.54 -28.79 -1.54
C TYR A 72 9.10 -29.85 -2.55
N ARG A 73 7.82 -29.80 -2.94
CA ARG A 73 7.25 -30.58 -4.04
C ARG A 73 6.45 -29.63 -4.92
N GLU A 74 6.94 -29.42 -6.15
CA GLU A 74 6.35 -28.48 -7.09
C GLU A 74 4.85 -28.74 -7.29
N GLY A 75 4.03 -27.70 -7.12
CA GLY A 75 2.57 -27.78 -7.27
C GLY A 75 1.83 -28.42 -6.09
N GLU A 76 2.52 -29.02 -5.12
CA GLU A 76 1.91 -29.80 -4.03
C GLU A 76 2.18 -29.24 -2.64
N LEU A 77 3.44 -28.89 -2.34
CA LEU A 77 3.85 -28.58 -0.96
C LEU A 77 5.14 -27.75 -0.92
N PHE A 78 5.21 -26.82 0.03
CA PHE A 78 6.49 -26.42 0.61
C PHE A 78 6.37 -26.26 2.12
N VAL A 79 7.48 -26.46 2.84
CA VAL A 79 7.51 -26.45 4.31
C VAL A 79 8.59 -25.53 4.82
N ASP A 80 8.21 -24.67 5.76
CA ASP A 80 9.08 -23.77 6.50
C ASP A 80 9.29 -24.27 7.93
N GLU A 81 10.55 -24.37 8.37
CA GLU A 81 10.91 -24.65 9.77
C GLU A 81 11.73 -23.52 10.38
N GLN A 82 11.45 -23.23 11.65
CA GLN A 82 12.28 -22.29 12.41
C GLN A 82 13.63 -22.94 12.75
N VAL A 83 14.71 -22.31 12.30
CA VAL A 83 16.07 -22.60 12.75
C VAL A 83 16.33 -21.96 14.10
N LYS A 84 15.95 -20.68 14.24
CA LYS A 84 16.13 -19.89 15.47
C LYS A 84 15.08 -18.79 15.56
N GLY A 85 14.39 -18.65 16.67
CA GLY A 85 13.35 -17.63 16.75
C GLY A 85 12.58 -17.62 18.06
N PRO A 86 11.38 -17.00 18.07
CA PRO A 86 10.59 -16.79 19.27
C PRO A 86 9.89 -18.07 19.78
N PHE A 87 9.74 -19.10 18.94
CA PHE A 87 9.14 -20.37 19.36
C PHE A 87 10.20 -21.34 19.85
N ARG A 88 9.80 -22.35 20.61
CA ARG A 88 10.71 -23.48 20.90
C ARG A 88 10.86 -24.37 19.66
N SER A 89 9.77 -24.57 18.93
CA SER A 89 9.76 -25.15 17.60
C SER A 89 8.63 -24.52 16.79
N TRP A 90 8.82 -24.42 15.48
CA TRP A 90 7.80 -23.98 14.54
C TRP A 90 8.03 -24.69 13.21
N ARG A 91 6.98 -25.31 12.70
CA ARG A 91 6.92 -25.95 11.39
C ARG A 91 5.62 -25.55 10.73
N HIS A 92 5.70 -24.98 9.54
CA HIS A 92 4.54 -24.54 8.76
C HIS A 92 4.57 -25.21 7.39
N GLU A 93 3.59 -26.08 7.15
CA GLU A 93 3.35 -26.68 5.85
C GLU A 93 2.33 -25.87 5.05
N HIS A 94 2.64 -25.64 3.79
CA HIS A 94 1.75 -25.06 2.79
C HIS A 94 1.38 -26.14 1.77
N ARG A 95 0.18 -26.71 1.89
CA ARG A 95 -0.30 -27.81 1.04
C ARG A 95 -1.28 -27.30 0.00
N PHE A 96 -1.07 -27.72 -1.24
CA PHE A 96 -1.85 -27.30 -2.38
C PHE A 96 -2.61 -28.49 -2.95
N HIS A 97 -3.93 -28.36 -3.04
CA HIS A 97 -4.82 -29.42 -3.52
C HIS A 97 -5.65 -28.89 -4.68
N ALA A 98 -5.60 -29.55 -5.83
CA ALA A 98 -6.57 -29.32 -6.89
C ALA A 98 -7.95 -29.83 -6.44
N VAL A 99 -8.98 -29.01 -6.62
CA VAL A 99 -10.38 -29.44 -6.51
C VAL A 99 -10.88 -29.89 -7.88
N ASP A 100 -10.55 -29.10 -8.90
CA ASP A 100 -10.75 -29.35 -10.31
C ASP A 100 -9.69 -28.57 -11.13
N ASP A 101 -9.81 -28.57 -12.46
CA ASP A 101 -8.86 -27.89 -13.35
C ASP A 101 -8.83 -26.36 -13.20
N THR A 102 -9.83 -25.77 -12.54
CA THR A 102 -10.03 -24.32 -12.42
C THR A 102 -9.95 -23.80 -10.98
N SER A 103 -9.96 -24.69 -9.99
CA SER A 103 -10.01 -24.31 -8.58
C SER A 103 -9.13 -25.19 -7.68
N SER A 104 -8.69 -24.62 -6.57
CA SER A 104 -7.77 -25.26 -5.63
C SER A 104 -8.05 -24.88 -4.18
N VAL A 105 -7.47 -25.65 -3.27
CA VAL A 105 -7.41 -25.37 -1.83
C VAL A 105 -5.96 -25.23 -1.43
N LEU A 106 -5.64 -24.15 -0.73
CA LEU A 106 -4.43 -24.02 0.06
C LEU A 106 -4.76 -24.38 1.51
N GLU A 107 -4.14 -25.42 2.04
CA GLU A 107 -4.17 -25.81 3.44
C GLU A 107 -2.85 -25.43 4.12
N ASP A 108 -2.94 -24.60 5.15
CA ASP A 108 -1.83 -24.27 6.04
C ASP A 108 -1.91 -25.13 7.30
N VAL A 109 -0.85 -25.88 7.60
CA VAL A 109 -0.72 -26.67 8.83
C VAL A 109 0.48 -26.16 9.62
N VAL A 110 0.24 -25.61 10.81
CA VAL A 110 1.28 -25.06 11.68
C VAL A 110 1.39 -25.88 12.95
N GLU A 111 2.53 -26.54 13.13
CA GLU A 111 2.94 -27.17 14.37
C GLU A 111 3.88 -26.24 15.12
N TRP A 112 3.61 -25.99 16.40
CA TRP A 112 4.40 -25.03 17.17
C TRP A 112 4.51 -25.42 18.65
N GLU A 113 5.58 -24.97 19.30
CA GLU A 113 5.76 -25.02 20.75
C GLU A 113 6.07 -23.63 21.30
N ALA A 114 5.39 -23.23 22.38
CA ALA A 114 5.57 -21.92 23.00
C ALA A 114 7.03 -21.70 23.49
N PRO A 115 7.51 -20.43 23.59
CA PRO A 115 8.88 -20.09 24.03
C PRO A 115 9.33 -20.70 25.38
N MET A 116 8.38 -21.13 26.23
CA MET A 116 8.63 -21.76 27.54
C MET A 116 8.06 -23.19 27.65
N GLY A 117 7.80 -23.87 26.52
CA GLY A 117 7.18 -25.19 26.48
C GLY A 117 5.77 -25.22 27.10
N GLY A 118 5.42 -26.29 27.81
CA GLY A 118 4.07 -26.50 28.37
C GLY A 118 3.56 -25.41 29.31
N LEU A 119 4.45 -24.68 30.01
CA LEU A 119 4.06 -23.50 30.80
C LEU A 119 3.63 -22.33 29.90
N GLY A 120 4.31 -22.12 28.77
CA GLY A 120 3.91 -21.11 27.78
C GLY A 120 2.59 -21.48 27.10
N GLU A 121 2.32 -22.76 26.89
CA GLU A 121 1.05 -23.24 26.33
C GLU A 121 -0.13 -23.03 27.28
N ALA A 122 0.03 -23.37 28.56
CA ALA A 122 -1.03 -23.23 29.57
C ALA A 122 -1.49 -21.77 29.79
N PHE A 123 -0.59 -20.79 29.60
CA PHE A 123 -0.89 -19.38 29.85
C PHE A 123 -1.01 -18.53 28.56
N GLY A 124 -0.44 -18.98 27.44
CA GLY A 124 -0.35 -18.20 26.19
C GLY A 124 -0.92 -18.88 24.96
N GLY A 125 -1.28 -20.18 25.02
CA GLY A 125 -1.69 -20.94 23.85
C GLY A 125 -2.92 -20.39 23.13
N ALA A 126 -3.96 -20.00 23.88
CA ALA A 126 -5.17 -19.39 23.31
C ALA A 126 -4.87 -18.03 22.61
N TYR A 127 -3.91 -17.26 23.13
CA TYR A 127 -3.48 -16.00 22.52
C TYR A 127 -2.72 -16.24 21.21
N ILE A 128 -1.83 -17.24 21.18
CA ILE A 128 -1.12 -17.66 19.96
C ILE A 128 -2.12 -18.14 18.92
N GLU A 129 -3.04 -19.04 19.28
CA GLU A 129 -4.05 -19.55 18.35
C GLU A 129 -4.94 -18.43 17.79
N LYS A 130 -5.38 -17.48 18.62
CA LYS A 130 -6.13 -16.31 18.15
C LYS A 130 -5.31 -15.46 17.18
N THR A 131 -4.01 -15.32 17.44
CA THR A 131 -3.08 -14.57 16.57
C THR A 131 -2.89 -15.29 15.23
N LEU A 132 -2.73 -16.61 15.23
CA LEU A 132 -2.66 -17.44 14.02
C LEU A 132 -3.94 -17.34 13.21
N ARG A 133 -5.11 -17.50 13.84
CA ARG A 133 -6.41 -17.36 13.17
C ARG A 133 -6.54 -16.03 12.44
N ARG A 134 -6.17 -14.93 13.10
CA ARG A 134 -6.16 -13.58 12.50
C ARG A 134 -5.16 -13.46 11.34
N LEU A 135 -3.96 -14.00 11.51
CA LEU A 135 -2.92 -13.98 10.47
C LEU A 135 -3.37 -14.72 9.21
N PHE A 136 -3.88 -15.94 9.37
CA PHE A 136 -4.28 -16.79 8.24
C PHE A 136 -5.57 -16.35 7.58
N GLU A 137 -6.53 -15.77 8.33
CA GLU A 137 -7.70 -15.10 7.74
C GLU A 137 -7.27 -13.97 6.79
N PHE A 138 -6.29 -13.14 7.20
CA PHE A 138 -5.73 -12.10 6.35
C PHE A 138 -5.01 -12.66 5.14
N ARG A 139 -4.14 -13.66 5.34
CA ARG A 139 -3.39 -14.29 4.23
C ARG A 139 -4.33 -14.88 3.19
N GLY A 140 -5.38 -15.59 3.63
CA GLY A 140 -6.39 -16.16 2.75
C GLY A 140 -7.14 -15.10 1.93
N ARG A 141 -7.63 -14.03 2.59
CA ARG A 141 -8.30 -12.92 1.89
C ARG A 141 -7.36 -12.21 0.91
N ARG A 142 -6.16 -11.86 1.37
CA ARG A 142 -5.12 -11.20 0.58
C ARG A 142 -4.75 -11.99 -0.67
N LEU A 143 -4.50 -13.30 -0.51
CA LEU A 143 -4.12 -14.17 -1.61
C LEU A 143 -5.23 -14.22 -2.66
N ARG A 144 -6.49 -14.39 -2.24
CA ARG A 144 -7.63 -14.40 -3.15
C ARG A 144 -7.72 -13.09 -3.94
N GLU A 145 -7.68 -11.96 -3.25
CA GLU A 145 -7.75 -10.62 -3.86
C GLU A 145 -6.60 -10.39 -4.87
N ASP A 146 -5.39 -10.82 -4.53
CA ASP A 146 -4.23 -10.67 -5.41
C ASP A 146 -4.34 -11.55 -6.66
N LEU A 147 -4.84 -12.78 -6.53
CA LEU A 147 -5.04 -13.70 -7.66
C LEU A 147 -6.18 -13.25 -8.57
N GLU A 148 -7.30 -12.76 -8.01
CA GLU A 148 -8.40 -12.19 -8.77
C GLU A 148 -7.92 -11.01 -9.64
N ARG A 149 -7.11 -10.13 -9.05
CA ARG A 149 -6.50 -9.00 -9.76
C ARG A 149 -5.39 -9.43 -10.73
N ALA A 150 -4.69 -10.53 -10.47
CA ALA A 150 -3.72 -11.09 -11.40
C ALA A 150 -4.36 -11.50 -12.72
N GLY A 151 -5.58 -12.02 -12.69
CA GLY A 151 -6.36 -12.30 -13.91
C GLY A 151 -6.65 -11.05 -14.74
N GLN A 152 -6.76 -9.88 -14.10
CA GLN A 152 -7.07 -8.60 -14.77
C GLN A 152 -5.83 -7.85 -15.25
N TRP A 153 -4.75 -7.85 -14.45
CA TRP A 153 -3.57 -7.00 -14.67
C TRP A 153 -2.23 -7.74 -14.62
N GLY A 154 -2.23 -9.07 -14.68
CA GLY A 154 -1.01 -9.87 -14.81
C GLY A 154 -0.19 -9.46 -16.04
N ALA A 155 1.13 -9.65 -16.01
CA ALA A 155 2.03 -9.22 -17.09
C ALA A 155 1.65 -9.76 -18.49
N GLU A 156 0.99 -10.93 -18.54
CA GLU A 156 0.48 -11.52 -19.77
C GLU A 156 -0.83 -10.85 -20.25
N ALA A 157 -1.68 -10.41 -19.33
CA ALA A 157 -2.98 -9.76 -19.62
C ALA A 157 -2.87 -8.23 -19.80
N ALA A 158 -1.82 -7.60 -19.28
CA ALA A 158 -1.70 -6.14 -19.11
C ALA A 158 -1.36 -5.34 -20.39
N GLY A 159 -1.93 -5.67 -21.55
CA GLY A 159 -1.78 -4.87 -22.78
C GLY A 159 -0.33 -4.65 -23.24
N GLY A 160 0.56 -5.59 -22.89
CA GLY A 160 1.99 -5.51 -23.16
C GLY A 160 2.76 -4.52 -22.28
N VAL A 161 2.29 -4.20 -21.07
CA VAL A 161 3.13 -3.64 -20.00
C VAL A 161 3.81 -4.79 -19.28
N ARG A 162 5.14 -4.86 -19.34
CA ARG A 162 5.95 -5.90 -18.69
C ARG A 162 6.98 -5.31 -17.73
N THR A 163 7.54 -4.16 -18.08
CA THR A 163 8.54 -3.45 -17.25
C THR A 163 7.99 -2.11 -16.79
N VAL A 164 7.96 -1.90 -15.46
CA VAL A 164 7.47 -0.68 -14.82
C VAL A 164 8.59 -0.03 -14.01
N ALA A 165 8.94 1.22 -14.32
CA ALA A 165 9.86 2.00 -13.50
C ALA A 165 9.10 2.79 -12.44
N ILE A 166 9.58 2.78 -11.19
CA ILE A 166 8.91 3.39 -10.04
C ILE A 166 9.88 4.31 -9.30
N THR A 167 9.58 5.61 -9.26
CA THR A 167 10.21 6.52 -8.28
C THR A 167 9.47 6.44 -6.94
N GLY A 168 10.15 6.67 -5.83
CA GLY A 168 9.50 6.61 -4.51
C GLY A 168 9.13 5.17 -4.11
N SER A 169 9.80 4.18 -4.71
CA SER A 169 9.57 2.75 -4.51
C SER A 169 9.86 2.25 -3.08
N SER A 170 10.46 3.07 -2.23
CA SER A 170 10.69 2.79 -0.80
C SER A 170 9.66 3.45 0.12
N GLY A 171 8.75 4.27 -0.42
CA GLY A 171 7.64 4.85 0.34
C GLY A 171 6.53 3.83 0.58
N LEU A 172 5.52 4.22 1.35
CA LEU A 172 4.39 3.35 1.71
C LEU A 172 3.71 2.73 0.48
N ILE A 173 3.21 3.59 -0.43
CA ILE A 173 2.52 3.15 -1.66
C ILE A 173 3.49 2.44 -2.61
N GLY A 174 4.69 3.00 -2.81
CA GLY A 174 5.67 2.46 -3.75
C GLY A 174 6.20 1.07 -3.37
N THR A 175 6.35 0.80 -2.07
CA THR A 175 6.74 -0.51 -1.56
C THR A 175 5.67 -1.55 -1.86
N GLU A 176 4.41 -1.22 -1.53
CA GLU A 176 3.26 -2.10 -1.76
C GLU A 176 3.06 -2.38 -3.26
N LEU A 177 3.11 -1.33 -4.08
CA LEU A 177 3.01 -1.42 -5.54
C LEU A 177 4.10 -2.33 -6.14
N ARG A 178 5.36 -2.19 -5.70
CA ARG A 178 6.45 -3.04 -6.18
C ARG A 178 6.18 -4.51 -5.87
N HIS A 179 5.81 -4.82 -4.63
CA HIS A 179 5.54 -6.20 -4.22
C HIS A 179 4.37 -6.78 -5.01
N PHE A 180 3.31 -5.99 -5.20
CA PHE A 180 2.17 -6.45 -5.98
C PHE A 180 2.51 -6.64 -7.47
N LEU A 181 3.18 -5.69 -8.11
CA LEU A 181 3.59 -5.83 -9.53
C LEU A 181 4.47 -7.06 -9.76
N THR A 182 5.39 -7.35 -8.83
CA THR A 182 6.26 -8.53 -8.93
C THR A 182 5.51 -9.84 -8.73
N THR A 183 4.52 -9.90 -7.82
CA THR A 183 3.63 -11.07 -7.71
C THR A 183 2.71 -11.24 -8.92
N LEU A 184 2.47 -10.18 -9.69
CA LEU A 184 1.77 -10.23 -10.98
C LEU A 184 2.69 -10.58 -12.17
N GLY A 185 4.00 -10.76 -11.94
CA GLY A 185 4.99 -11.16 -12.94
C GLY A 185 5.60 -9.99 -13.72
N HIS A 186 5.35 -8.74 -13.33
CA HIS A 186 6.00 -7.58 -13.92
C HIS A 186 7.44 -7.44 -13.44
N ARG A 187 8.32 -6.96 -14.32
CA ARG A 187 9.66 -6.48 -13.94
C ARG A 187 9.53 -5.06 -13.40
N VAL A 188 10.05 -4.81 -12.20
CA VAL A 188 10.05 -3.48 -11.59
C VAL A 188 11.46 -2.90 -11.57
N LEU A 189 11.62 -1.67 -12.06
CA LEU A 189 12.86 -0.90 -11.94
C LEU A 189 12.68 0.19 -10.88
N ARG A 190 13.54 0.20 -9.86
CA ARG A 190 13.51 1.20 -8.78
C ARG A 190 14.33 2.42 -9.19
N VAL A 191 13.66 3.56 -9.29
CA VAL A 191 14.32 4.84 -9.57
C VAL A 191 14.59 5.55 -8.26
N THR A 192 15.87 5.67 -7.86
CA THR A 192 16.25 6.18 -6.53
C THR A 192 17.28 7.29 -6.59
N ARG A 193 17.29 8.12 -5.53
CA ARG A 193 18.22 9.26 -5.37
C ARG A 193 19.59 8.86 -4.86
N ASP A 194 19.66 7.78 -4.10
CA ASP A 194 20.85 7.29 -3.42
C ASP A 194 21.66 6.28 -4.25
N GLY A 195 21.23 5.98 -5.48
CA GLY A 195 21.88 5.00 -6.36
C GLY A 195 21.74 3.55 -5.91
N ARG A 196 20.96 3.23 -4.86
CA ARG A 196 20.68 1.85 -4.42
C ARG A 196 19.60 1.15 -5.26
N GLY A 197 18.96 1.89 -6.15
CA GLY A 197 17.99 1.41 -7.13
C GLY A 197 18.64 0.92 -8.42
N ASP A 198 17.76 0.61 -9.37
CA ASP A 198 18.13 0.17 -10.73
C ASP A 198 18.41 1.37 -11.64
N VAL A 199 17.83 2.54 -11.34
CA VAL A 199 18.00 3.79 -12.09
C VAL A 199 18.39 4.91 -11.12
N ARG A 200 19.52 5.57 -11.38
CA ARG A 200 19.94 6.74 -10.59
C ARG A 200 19.18 7.98 -11.04
N TRP A 201 18.67 8.74 -10.08
CA TRP A 201 17.92 9.97 -10.32
C TRP A 201 18.32 11.08 -9.35
N ASP A 202 18.85 12.18 -9.88
CA ASP A 202 19.15 13.38 -9.13
C ASP A 202 18.24 14.53 -9.57
N PRO A 203 17.10 14.75 -8.88
CA PRO A 203 16.18 15.80 -9.25
C PRO A 203 16.76 17.22 -9.06
N ALA A 204 17.72 17.40 -8.13
CA ALA A 204 18.31 18.71 -7.86
C ALA A 204 19.33 19.10 -8.94
N ALA A 205 20.08 18.12 -9.46
CA ALA A 205 20.95 18.31 -10.62
C ALA A 205 20.19 18.33 -11.96
N GLY A 206 18.92 17.90 -11.98
CA GLY A 206 18.15 17.74 -13.21
C GLY A 206 18.57 16.53 -14.03
N GLU A 207 19.14 15.51 -13.37
CA GLU A 207 19.76 14.36 -14.00
C GLU A 207 19.00 13.07 -13.68
N ILE A 208 18.93 12.18 -14.68
CA ILE A 208 18.44 10.82 -14.51
C ILE A 208 19.14 9.94 -15.55
N ASP A 209 19.51 8.73 -15.14
CA ASP A 209 20.06 7.74 -16.07
C ASP A 209 18.98 7.31 -17.07
N SER A 210 18.92 8.04 -18.17
CA SER A 210 17.91 7.85 -19.21
C SER A 210 18.13 6.56 -19.99
N GLY A 211 19.39 6.10 -20.08
CA GLY A 211 19.72 4.83 -20.75
C GLY A 211 19.07 3.63 -20.04
N ALA A 212 19.01 3.67 -18.71
CA ALA A 212 18.33 2.64 -17.92
C ALA A 212 16.78 2.68 -18.01
N LEU A 213 16.20 3.75 -18.56
CA LEU A 213 14.76 3.88 -18.80
C LEU A 213 14.34 3.57 -20.24
N GLU A 214 15.30 3.38 -21.14
CA GLU A 214 15.05 3.14 -22.56
C GLU A 214 14.32 1.80 -22.77
N GLY A 215 13.14 1.86 -23.40
CA GLY A 215 12.30 0.67 -23.64
C GLY A 215 11.48 0.18 -22.44
N VAL A 216 11.44 0.93 -21.33
CA VAL A 216 10.48 0.68 -20.24
C VAL A 216 9.05 0.93 -20.75
N ASP A 217 8.10 0.05 -20.40
CA ASP A 217 6.72 0.15 -20.90
C ASP A 217 5.93 1.26 -20.21
N ALA A 218 6.16 1.46 -18.91
CA ALA A 218 5.42 2.41 -18.10
C ALA A 218 6.24 2.97 -16.93
N VAL A 219 5.90 4.18 -16.49
CA VAL A 219 6.56 4.84 -15.36
C VAL A 219 5.53 5.29 -14.32
N VAL A 220 5.80 5.02 -13.04
CA VAL A 220 5.02 5.49 -11.90
C VAL A 220 5.86 6.46 -11.06
N HIS A 221 5.41 7.70 -10.93
CA HIS A 221 6.11 8.74 -10.20
C HIS A 221 5.44 9.03 -8.84
N LEU A 222 5.90 8.36 -7.78
CA LEU A 222 5.41 8.55 -6.39
C LEU A 222 6.39 9.31 -5.49
N ALA A 223 7.56 9.69 -6.00
CA ALA A 223 8.54 10.39 -5.18
C ALA A 223 8.09 11.80 -4.82
N GLY A 224 8.25 12.16 -3.55
CA GLY A 224 7.99 13.51 -3.07
C GLY A 224 8.43 13.68 -1.62
N GLU A 225 8.76 14.91 -1.25
CA GLU A 225 8.94 15.32 0.14
C GLU A 225 7.66 15.03 0.97
N PRO A 226 7.74 14.41 2.16
CA PRO A 226 6.58 14.17 3.00
C PRO A 226 5.90 15.47 3.44
N ILE A 227 4.57 15.53 3.36
CA ILE A 227 3.76 16.68 3.78
C ILE A 227 3.26 16.56 5.22
N VAL A 228 3.15 15.34 5.75
CA VAL A 228 2.75 15.04 7.13
C VAL A 228 3.98 14.99 8.04
N GLY A 229 3.83 15.42 9.29
CA GLY A 229 4.85 15.32 10.32
C GLY A 229 5.05 16.65 11.04
N VAL A 230 6.10 17.37 10.68
CA VAL A 230 6.46 18.65 11.31
C VAL A 230 5.66 19.83 10.77
N ARG A 231 5.43 20.83 11.62
CA ARG A 231 4.84 22.12 11.23
C ARG A 231 5.53 22.70 10.00
N TRP A 232 4.75 23.21 9.06
CA TRP A 232 5.30 23.81 7.84
C TRP A 232 5.91 25.19 8.11
N THR A 233 7.23 25.25 7.95
CA THR A 233 8.01 26.48 7.80
C THR A 233 8.07 26.88 6.32
N GLU A 234 8.49 28.10 5.99
CA GLU A 234 8.72 28.50 4.59
C GLU A 234 9.70 27.57 3.88
N ALA A 235 10.79 27.18 4.55
CA ALA A 235 11.75 26.22 4.01
C ALA A 235 11.12 24.85 3.72
N LYS A 236 10.21 24.37 4.58
CA LYS A 236 9.49 23.11 4.36
C LYS A 236 8.51 23.23 3.19
N LYS A 237 7.79 24.36 3.06
CA LYS A 237 6.88 24.62 1.93
C LYS A 237 7.64 24.67 0.60
N GLU A 238 8.79 25.36 0.57
CA GLU A 238 9.65 25.38 -0.61
C GLU A 238 10.16 23.97 -0.95
N ALA A 239 10.61 23.19 0.04
CA ALA A 239 11.03 21.80 -0.20
C ALA A 239 9.89 20.92 -0.77
N ILE A 240 8.67 21.09 -0.26
CA ILE A 240 7.47 20.40 -0.79
C ILE A 240 7.25 20.80 -2.25
N LEU A 241 7.16 22.09 -2.56
CA LEU A 241 6.91 22.57 -3.92
C LEU A 241 8.01 22.13 -4.88
N ARG A 242 9.27 22.33 -4.49
CA ARG A 242 10.46 21.97 -5.28
C ARG A 242 10.50 20.48 -5.60
N SER A 243 10.27 19.62 -4.61
CA SER A 243 10.28 18.17 -4.81
C SER A 243 9.21 17.70 -5.81
N ARG A 244 8.04 18.37 -5.87
CA ARG A 244 6.99 18.09 -6.86
C ARG A 244 7.35 18.64 -8.23
N ARG A 245 7.75 19.91 -8.29
CA ARG A 245 7.97 20.61 -9.55
C ARG A 245 9.23 20.14 -10.25
N GLU A 246 10.39 20.26 -9.62
CA GLU A 246 11.67 19.91 -10.22
C GLU A 246 11.79 18.40 -10.44
N GLY A 247 11.41 17.61 -9.43
CA GLY A 247 11.46 16.15 -9.52
C GLY A 247 10.65 15.60 -10.70
N THR A 248 9.38 16.01 -10.81
CA THR A 248 8.51 15.61 -11.92
C THR A 248 9.00 16.15 -13.26
N ARG A 249 9.48 17.39 -13.30
CA ARG A 249 9.95 18.01 -14.55
C ARG A 249 11.18 17.31 -15.10
N THR A 250 12.14 16.96 -14.24
CA THR A 250 13.35 16.22 -14.60
C THR A 250 12.98 14.87 -15.20
N LEU A 251 12.13 14.09 -14.52
CA LEU A 251 11.66 12.81 -15.02
C LEU A 251 10.92 12.95 -16.35
N ALA A 252 9.91 13.83 -16.43
CA ALA A 252 9.10 14.01 -17.63
C ALA A 252 9.93 14.46 -18.84
N THR A 253 10.93 15.32 -18.62
CA THR A 253 11.84 15.79 -19.68
C THR A 253 12.75 14.67 -20.19
N ALA A 254 13.26 13.82 -19.30
CA ALA A 254 14.06 12.68 -19.69
C ALA A 254 13.26 11.65 -20.49
N LEU A 255 12.04 11.31 -20.01
CA LEU A 255 11.15 10.40 -20.73
C LEU A 255 10.80 10.91 -22.13
N ALA A 256 10.60 12.22 -22.28
CA ALA A 256 10.33 12.85 -23.58
C ALA A 256 11.48 12.74 -24.59
N ARG A 257 12.72 12.54 -24.11
CA ARG A 257 13.93 12.43 -24.94
C ARG A 257 14.28 11.00 -25.33
N LEU A 258 13.64 10.00 -24.73
CA LEU A 258 13.88 8.60 -25.08
C LEU A 258 13.48 8.31 -26.53
N GLU A 259 14.19 7.39 -27.16
CA GLU A 259 13.85 6.90 -28.50
C GLU A 259 12.58 6.04 -28.40
N ARG A 260 12.61 5.01 -27.54
CA ARG A 260 11.47 4.15 -27.19
C ARG A 260 10.88 4.62 -25.87
N LYS A 261 9.92 5.52 -25.99
CA LYS A 261 9.19 6.14 -24.86
C LYS A 261 8.26 5.14 -24.18
N PRO A 262 8.03 5.27 -22.86
CA PRO A 262 6.98 4.52 -22.20
C PRO A 262 5.60 4.89 -22.75
N LYS A 263 4.67 3.93 -22.72
CA LYS A 263 3.27 4.11 -23.13
C LYS A 263 2.54 5.08 -22.19
N VAL A 264 2.91 5.10 -20.90
CA VAL A 264 2.22 5.86 -19.86
C VAL A 264 3.16 6.34 -18.75
N LEU A 265 2.91 7.56 -18.27
CA LEU A 265 3.40 8.11 -17.02
C LEU A 265 2.22 8.29 -16.06
N VAL A 266 2.16 7.48 -15.00
CA VAL A 266 1.26 7.69 -13.87
C VAL A 266 1.99 8.56 -12.85
N SER A 267 1.62 9.83 -12.76
CA SER A 267 2.21 10.77 -11.81
C SER A 267 1.33 10.90 -10.59
N GLY A 268 1.93 10.84 -9.40
CA GLY A 268 1.26 11.26 -8.18
C GLY A 268 0.74 12.70 -8.30
N SER A 269 -0.38 12.94 -7.64
CA SER A 269 -1.00 14.24 -7.35
C SER A 269 -1.69 14.11 -5.99
N ALA A 270 -2.64 14.98 -5.65
CA ALA A 270 -3.46 14.83 -4.46
C ALA A 270 -4.83 15.49 -4.63
N VAL A 271 -5.80 15.03 -3.85
CA VAL A 271 -7.11 15.70 -3.70
C VAL A 271 -7.00 17.13 -3.13
N GLY A 272 -5.83 17.50 -2.61
CA GLY A 272 -5.49 18.90 -2.29
C GLY A 272 -5.67 19.86 -3.47
N TRP A 273 -5.73 19.36 -4.71
CA TRP A 273 -6.17 20.10 -5.90
C TRP A 273 -7.42 20.94 -5.67
N TYR A 274 -8.42 20.39 -4.98
CA TYR A 274 -9.74 21.01 -4.87
C TYR A 274 -9.85 22.10 -3.80
N GLY A 275 -8.83 22.26 -2.93
CA GLY A 275 -8.93 23.11 -1.74
C GLY A 275 -10.02 22.63 -0.79
N SER A 276 -10.54 23.50 0.09
CA SER A 276 -11.65 23.17 0.99
C SER A 276 -12.98 23.63 0.38
N ARG A 277 -13.94 22.71 0.20
CA ARG A 277 -15.26 23.00 -0.43
C ARG A 277 -16.45 22.42 0.33
N GLY A 278 -16.28 22.18 1.64
CA GLY A 278 -17.37 21.68 2.48
C GLY A 278 -17.86 20.29 2.05
N ASP A 279 -19.16 20.17 1.77
CA ASP A 279 -19.84 18.92 1.40
C ASP A 279 -20.13 18.78 -0.10
N GLU A 280 -19.67 19.73 -0.92
CA GLU A 280 -19.73 19.69 -2.39
C GLU A 280 -19.07 18.40 -2.92
N PRO A 281 -19.80 17.54 -3.65
CA PRO A 281 -19.22 16.35 -4.27
C PRO A 281 -18.31 16.74 -5.44
N LEU A 282 -17.02 16.40 -5.35
CA LEU A 282 -15.99 16.82 -6.29
C LEU A 282 -15.51 15.67 -7.17
N GLY A 283 -15.53 15.85 -8.48
CA GLY A 283 -14.99 14.96 -9.51
C GLY A 283 -13.76 15.54 -10.21
N GLU A 284 -13.20 14.77 -11.13
CA GLU A 284 -11.94 15.06 -11.81
C GLU A 284 -11.99 16.27 -12.76
N ALA A 285 -13.19 16.60 -13.26
CA ALA A 285 -13.44 17.75 -14.11
C ALA A 285 -13.55 19.08 -13.32
N ASP A 286 -13.67 19.03 -12.00
CA ASP A 286 -13.88 20.24 -11.19
C ASP A 286 -12.60 21.08 -11.07
N SER A 287 -12.82 22.39 -11.06
CA SER A 287 -11.78 23.42 -10.99
C SER A 287 -10.90 23.25 -9.74
N PRO A 288 -9.62 23.65 -9.80
CA PRO A 288 -8.78 23.69 -8.61
C PRO A 288 -9.34 24.65 -7.57
N GLY A 289 -9.02 24.41 -6.30
CA GLY A 289 -9.28 25.32 -5.20
C GLY A 289 -8.11 26.27 -4.93
N GLU A 290 -8.17 26.86 -3.74
CA GLU A 290 -7.17 27.79 -3.21
C GLU A 290 -6.40 27.15 -2.06
N GLY A 291 -5.28 27.78 -1.67
CA GLY A 291 -4.42 27.33 -0.59
C GLY A 291 -3.12 26.69 -1.09
N PHE A 292 -2.18 26.48 -0.16
CA PHE A 292 -0.83 26.03 -0.51
C PHE A 292 -0.85 24.66 -1.19
N LEU A 293 -1.68 23.72 -0.71
CA LEU A 293 -1.79 22.39 -1.33
C LEU A 293 -2.40 22.43 -2.75
N ALA A 294 -3.35 23.32 -2.99
CA ALA A 294 -3.91 23.52 -4.32
C ALA A 294 -2.83 24.07 -5.28
N ASP A 295 -2.01 25.02 -4.82
CA ASP A 295 -0.90 25.57 -5.59
C ASP A 295 0.16 24.50 -5.92
N VAL A 296 0.54 23.70 -4.91
CA VAL A 296 1.49 22.59 -5.07
C VAL A 296 1.01 21.58 -6.10
N THR A 297 -0.26 21.15 -6.02
CA THR A 297 -0.82 20.16 -6.97
C THR A 297 -0.94 20.71 -8.39
N ARG A 298 -1.30 21.99 -8.57
CA ARG A 298 -1.30 22.62 -9.91
C ARG A 298 0.09 22.64 -10.55
N GLU A 299 1.12 23.05 -9.80
CA GLU A 299 2.49 23.05 -10.32
C GLU A 299 3.02 21.62 -10.53
N TRP A 300 2.61 20.67 -9.69
CA TRP A 300 2.95 19.25 -9.84
C TRP A 300 2.39 18.65 -11.13
N GLU A 301 1.08 18.79 -11.38
CA GLU A 301 0.44 18.26 -12.58
C GLU A 301 1.02 18.91 -13.85
N LYS A 302 1.24 20.24 -13.82
CA LYS A 302 1.85 20.99 -14.93
C LYS A 302 3.27 20.54 -15.27
N ALA A 303 4.05 20.09 -14.29
CA ALA A 303 5.45 19.65 -14.48
C ALA A 303 5.58 18.43 -15.41
N THR A 304 4.51 17.64 -15.58
CA THR A 304 4.46 16.49 -16.49
C THR A 304 4.36 16.86 -17.98
N SER A 305 4.14 18.14 -18.29
CA SER A 305 3.90 18.63 -19.66
C SER A 305 4.90 18.16 -20.73
N PRO A 306 6.21 17.97 -20.47
CA PRO A 306 7.12 17.44 -21.49
C PRO A 306 6.75 16.03 -21.95
N ALA A 307 6.40 15.15 -21.01
CA ALA A 307 5.99 13.78 -21.33
C ALA A 307 4.73 13.81 -22.20
N ARG A 308 3.71 14.58 -21.79
CA ARG A 308 2.46 14.73 -22.56
C ARG A 308 2.70 15.29 -23.96
N ALA A 309 3.53 16.33 -24.08
CA ALA A 309 3.86 16.96 -25.37
C ALA A 309 4.63 16.01 -26.31
N SER A 310 5.35 15.03 -25.76
CA SER A 310 6.05 13.99 -26.52
C SER A 310 5.18 12.79 -26.91
N GLY A 311 3.89 12.82 -26.62
CA GLY A 311 2.93 11.76 -26.96
C GLY A 311 2.76 10.68 -25.89
N ILE A 312 3.45 10.78 -24.74
CA ILE A 312 3.26 9.84 -23.63
C ILE A 312 1.91 10.11 -22.96
N ARG A 313 1.10 9.06 -22.73
CA ARG A 313 -0.15 9.17 -21.97
C ARG A 313 0.18 9.53 -20.52
N VAL A 314 -0.42 10.60 -20.00
CA VAL A 314 -0.21 11.03 -18.61
C VAL A 314 -1.50 10.87 -17.82
N VAL A 315 -1.38 10.24 -16.64
CA VAL A 315 -2.46 10.16 -15.63
C VAL A 315 -1.96 10.85 -14.36
N HIS A 316 -2.74 11.77 -13.84
CA HIS A 316 -2.51 12.46 -12.56
C HIS A 316 -3.36 11.80 -11.50
N LEU A 317 -2.72 11.03 -10.62
CA LEU A 317 -3.38 10.29 -9.56
C LEU A 317 -3.62 11.22 -8.36
N ARG A 318 -4.83 11.78 -8.24
CA ARG A 318 -5.21 12.66 -7.12
C ARG A 318 -5.55 11.80 -5.91
N THR A 319 -4.51 11.37 -5.20
CA THR A 319 -4.61 10.47 -4.05
C THR A 319 -5.25 11.17 -2.84
N GLY A 320 -6.16 10.46 -2.18
CA GLY A 320 -6.72 10.81 -0.89
C GLY A 320 -5.85 10.40 0.30
N ILE A 321 -6.48 10.15 1.44
CA ILE A 321 -5.85 9.63 2.66
C ILE A 321 -5.73 8.11 2.52
N VAL A 322 -4.55 7.65 2.16
CA VAL A 322 -4.25 6.22 2.08
C VAL A 322 -4.23 5.60 3.48
N LEU A 323 -5.05 4.57 3.69
CA LEU A 323 -5.19 3.88 4.96
C LEU A 323 -4.20 2.72 5.07
N SER A 324 -3.25 2.85 6.00
CA SER A 324 -2.36 1.77 6.42
C SER A 324 -1.90 1.98 7.85
N PRO A 325 -1.81 0.93 8.70
CA PRO A 325 -1.18 1.03 10.01
C PRO A 325 0.34 1.25 9.96
N ARG A 326 1.00 0.94 8.84
CA ARG A 326 2.46 1.07 8.68
C ARG A 326 2.94 2.51 8.53
N GLY A 327 2.04 3.46 8.27
CA GLY A 327 2.40 4.85 8.07
C GLY A 327 1.21 5.73 7.67
N GLY A 328 1.52 6.91 7.14
CA GLY A 328 0.49 7.87 6.72
C GLY A 328 -0.36 8.37 7.90
N VAL A 329 -1.56 8.86 7.59
CA VAL A 329 -2.46 9.44 8.60
C VAL A 329 -2.92 8.37 9.59
N LEU A 330 -3.39 7.21 9.13
CA LEU A 330 -3.86 6.14 10.01
C LEU A 330 -2.77 5.72 11.01
N GLY A 331 -1.57 5.35 10.54
CA GLY A 331 -0.45 5.00 11.41
C GLY A 331 -0.13 6.07 12.47
N SER A 332 -0.24 7.35 12.13
CA SER A 332 0.03 8.46 13.05
C SER A 332 -1.01 8.64 14.16
N VAL A 333 -2.27 8.24 13.92
CA VAL A 333 -3.37 8.38 14.89
C VAL A 333 -3.69 7.10 15.66
N LEU A 334 -3.12 5.95 15.29
CA LEU A 334 -3.46 4.67 15.93
C LEU A 334 -3.14 4.64 17.42
N LEU A 335 -2.00 5.20 17.86
CA LEU A 335 -1.62 5.19 19.27
C LEU A 335 -2.64 5.93 20.17
N PRO A 336 -2.98 7.21 19.93
CA PRO A 336 -3.96 7.91 20.77
C PRO A 336 -5.34 7.23 20.75
N PHE A 337 -5.77 6.69 19.60
CA PHE A 337 -7.03 5.94 19.54
C PHE A 337 -6.97 4.64 20.36
N ARG A 338 -5.87 3.88 20.29
CA ARG A 338 -5.68 2.66 21.11
C ARG A 338 -5.67 2.94 22.61
N LEU A 339 -5.26 4.15 23.01
CA LEU A 339 -5.29 4.62 24.40
C LEU A 339 -6.65 5.20 24.83
N GLY A 340 -7.64 5.29 23.93
CA GLY A 340 -8.97 5.83 24.23
C GLY A 340 -9.02 7.36 24.35
N VAL A 341 -7.98 8.06 23.85
CA VAL A 341 -7.91 9.53 23.81
C VAL A 341 -7.99 10.09 22.39
N GLY A 342 -8.33 9.22 21.42
CA GLY A 342 -8.65 9.64 20.07
C GLY A 342 -9.99 10.37 20.01
N GLY A 343 -10.17 11.23 19.00
CA GLY A 343 -11.44 11.92 18.81
C GLY A 343 -11.46 12.79 17.57
N ARG A 344 -12.64 13.36 17.30
CA ARG A 344 -12.89 14.19 16.12
C ARG A 344 -12.06 15.47 16.15
N LEU A 345 -11.66 15.95 14.98
CA LEU A 345 -10.84 17.14 14.80
C LEU A 345 -11.71 18.35 14.50
N GLY A 346 -11.62 19.40 15.32
CA GLY A 346 -12.40 20.62 15.15
C GLY A 346 -13.90 20.36 15.18
N SER A 347 -14.62 20.82 14.14
CA SER A 347 -16.07 20.59 14.02
C SER A 347 -16.39 19.11 13.68
N GLY A 348 -15.45 18.40 13.07
CA GLY A 348 -15.65 17.04 12.53
C GLY A 348 -16.49 16.99 11.25
N LYS A 349 -16.87 18.15 10.68
CA LYS A 349 -17.72 18.23 9.48
C LYS A 349 -16.93 18.10 8.17
N GLN A 350 -15.62 18.36 8.21
CA GLN A 350 -14.76 18.28 7.04
C GLN A 350 -14.69 16.84 6.53
N TYR A 351 -14.90 16.65 5.23
CA TYR A 351 -14.85 15.34 4.60
C TYR A 351 -13.42 14.81 4.52
N MET A 352 -13.27 13.52 4.78
CA MET A 352 -12.01 12.79 4.68
C MET A 352 -12.07 11.91 3.43
N PRO A 353 -11.46 12.32 2.31
CA PRO A 353 -11.36 11.51 1.11
C PRO A 353 -10.32 10.42 1.34
N TRP A 354 -10.71 9.26 1.86
CA TRP A 354 -9.82 8.15 2.20
C TRP A 354 -9.75 7.12 1.06
N ILE A 355 -8.75 6.25 1.07
CA ILE A 355 -8.67 5.06 0.21
C ILE A 355 -7.91 3.94 0.92
N ASP A 356 -8.32 2.69 0.72
CA ASP A 356 -7.53 1.54 1.17
C ASP A 356 -6.20 1.44 0.40
N LEU A 357 -5.11 1.07 1.07
CA LEU A 357 -3.80 0.97 0.42
C LEU A 357 -3.80 0.05 -0.82
N ASP A 358 -4.57 -1.04 -0.80
CA ASP A 358 -4.63 -1.93 -1.95
C ASP A 358 -5.48 -1.39 -3.08
N ASP A 359 -6.50 -0.59 -2.78
CA ASP A 359 -7.25 0.11 -3.82
C ASP A 359 -6.45 1.24 -4.44
N GLU A 360 -5.59 1.94 -3.67
CA GLU A 360 -4.61 2.89 -4.24
C GLU A 360 -3.69 2.18 -5.24
N VAL A 361 -3.12 1.03 -4.85
CA VAL A 361 -2.27 0.21 -5.73
C VAL A 361 -3.06 -0.30 -6.95
N GLY A 362 -4.29 -0.76 -6.75
CA GLY A 362 -5.17 -1.22 -7.83
C GLY A 362 -5.47 -0.12 -8.84
N LEU A 363 -5.76 1.10 -8.39
CA LEU A 363 -5.98 2.26 -9.25
C LEU A 363 -4.74 2.64 -10.04
N ILE A 364 -3.53 2.48 -9.47
CA ILE A 364 -2.29 2.64 -10.24
C ILE A 364 -2.24 1.63 -11.39
N LEU A 365 -2.55 0.35 -11.15
CA LEU A 365 -2.57 -0.66 -12.21
C LEU A 365 -3.66 -0.40 -13.25
N HIS A 366 -4.83 0.06 -12.81
CA HIS A 366 -5.90 0.50 -13.70
C HIS A 366 -5.43 1.63 -14.62
N ALA A 367 -4.78 2.66 -14.07
CA ALA A 367 -4.19 3.74 -14.85
C ALA A 367 -3.06 3.28 -15.79
N LEU A 368 -2.25 2.31 -15.37
CA LEU A 368 -1.18 1.74 -16.18
C LEU A 368 -1.73 1.01 -17.41
N THR A 369 -2.80 0.24 -17.24
CA THR A 369 -3.29 -0.72 -18.25
C THR A 369 -4.43 -0.20 -19.11
N ARG A 370 -5.28 0.69 -18.60
CA ARG A 370 -6.41 1.27 -19.35
C ARG A 370 -5.96 2.41 -20.26
N GLY A 371 -6.04 2.19 -21.57
CA GLY A 371 -5.61 3.17 -22.58
C GLY A 371 -6.52 4.40 -22.72
N ASP A 372 -7.76 4.32 -22.24
CA ASP A 372 -8.75 5.41 -22.23
C ASP A 372 -8.58 6.36 -21.05
N VAL A 373 -7.97 5.92 -19.94
CA VAL A 373 -7.69 6.74 -18.76
C VAL A 373 -6.54 7.72 -19.02
N ARG A 374 -6.83 9.03 -18.94
CA ARG A 374 -5.87 10.13 -19.15
C ARG A 374 -6.27 11.36 -18.33
N GLY A 375 -5.31 12.23 -18.02
CA GLY A 375 -5.57 13.42 -17.22
C GLY A 375 -5.76 13.08 -15.75
N ALA A 376 -6.65 13.78 -15.05
CA ALA A 376 -6.88 13.55 -13.63
C ALA A 376 -7.69 12.27 -13.37
N MET A 377 -7.30 11.54 -12.32
CA MET A 377 -8.06 10.43 -11.75
C MET A 377 -8.01 10.54 -10.23
N ASN A 378 -9.18 10.65 -9.58
CA ASN A 378 -9.23 10.66 -8.12
C ASN A 378 -8.97 9.24 -7.61
N ALA A 379 -8.00 9.12 -6.71
CA ALA A 379 -7.73 7.88 -5.99
C ALA A 379 -8.27 8.00 -4.56
N THR A 380 -9.58 7.84 -4.48
CA THR A 380 -10.39 7.85 -3.25
C THR A 380 -11.35 6.67 -3.28
N ALA A 381 -11.76 6.18 -2.12
CA ALA A 381 -12.90 5.29 -2.01
C ALA A 381 -14.19 6.04 -2.44
N PRO A 382 -15.20 5.32 -2.96
CA PRO A 382 -16.42 5.95 -3.47
C PRO A 382 -17.30 6.59 -2.38
N ASN A 383 -17.06 6.25 -1.10
CA ASN A 383 -17.87 6.69 0.04
C ASN A 383 -17.03 7.53 1.04
N PRO A 384 -16.64 8.77 0.70
CA PRO A 384 -15.95 9.64 1.64
C PRO A 384 -16.89 10.04 2.78
N LEU A 385 -16.33 10.17 3.99
CA LEU A 385 -17.08 10.44 5.22
C LEU A 385 -16.57 11.72 5.90
N PRO A 386 -17.44 12.46 6.62
CA PRO A 386 -16.99 13.51 7.54
C PRO A 386 -16.05 12.95 8.61
N ASN A 387 -15.12 13.77 9.10
CA ASN A 387 -14.16 13.38 10.14
C ASN A 387 -14.83 12.80 11.41
N ALA A 388 -15.99 13.32 11.81
CA ALA A 388 -16.74 12.78 12.94
C ALA A 388 -17.16 11.32 12.71
N ALA A 389 -17.68 11.01 11.53
CA ALA A 389 -18.07 9.64 11.18
C ALA A 389 -16.84 8.72 11.03
N PHE A 390 -15.77 9.21 10.40
CA PHE A 390 -14.50 8.47 10.30
C PHE A 390 -13.96 8.11 11.70
N THR A 391 -13.96 9.09 12.61
CA THR A 391 -13.52 8.91 14.00
C THR A 391 -14.34 7.84 14.70
N ASP A 392 -15.66 7.87 14.54
CA ASP A 392 -16.59 6.95 15.18
C ASP A 392 -16.37 5.51 14.71
N VAL A 393 -16.18 5.30 13.41
CA VAL A 393 -15.85 3.98 12.84
C VAL A 393 -14.50 3.48 13.37
N LEU A 394 -13.46 4.31 13.39
CA LEU A 394 -12.15 3.92 13.93
C LEU A 394 -12.21 3.55 15.42
N GLY A 395 -12.97 4.32 16.22
CA GLY A 395 -13.23 4.00 17.63
C GLY A 395 -13.90 2.64 17.80
N ARG A 396 -14.95 2.37 17.01
CA ARG A 396 -15.69 1.10 17.00
C ARG A 396 -14.80 -0.09 16.64
N VAL A 397 -14.04 -0.01 15.54
CA VAL A 397 -13.13 -1.07 15.08
C VAL A 397 -12.04 -1.38 16.12
N LEU A 398 -11.59 -0.36 16.87
CA LEU A 398 -10.60 -0.53 17.92
C LEU A 398 -11.20 -0.93 19.27
N GLY A 399 -12.53 -0.87 19.44
CA GLY A 399 -13.21 -1.06 20.73
C GLY A 399 -12.84 0.04 21.74
N ARG A 400 -12.72 1.29 21.30
CA ARG A 400 -12.25 2.43 22.12
C ARG A 400 -13.20 3.63 22.02
N PRO A 401 -13.42 4.36 23.12
CA PRO A 401 -14.24 5.57 23.11
C PRO A 401 -13.55 6.71 22.34
N THR A 402 -14.36 7.58 21.74
CA THR A 402 -13.93 8.72 20.90
C THR A 402 -14.55 10.04 21.36
N LEU A 403 -14.70 10.20 22.68
CA LEU A 403 -15.53 11.25 23.29
C LEU A 403 -14.86 12.64 23.31
N LEU A 404 -13.53 12.70 23.24
CA LEU A 404 -12.78 13.93 23.43
C LEU A 404 -12.47 14.59 22.07
N PRO A 405 -13.17 15.65 21.65
CA PRO A 405 -12.82 16.35 20.43
C PRO A 405 -11.49 17.09 20.59
N VAL A 406 -10.68 17.12 19.54
CA VAL A 406 -9.46 17.94 19.47
C VAL A 406 -9.84 19.34 18.98
N PRO A 407 -9.70 20.41 19.80
CA PRO A 407 -10.13 21.74 19.40
C PRO A 407 -9.34 22.27 18.19
N ALA A 408 -10.02 22.93 17.27
CA ALA A 408 -9.38 23.54 16.09
C ALA A 408 -8.27 24.53 16.47
N LEU A 409 -8.48 25.30 17.55
CA LEU A 409 -7.47 26.22 18.06
C LEU A 409 -6.19 25.49 18.50
N ALA A 410 -6.30 24.33 19.15
CA ALA A 410 -5.15 23.54 19.55
C ALA A 410 -4.36 23.04 18.32
N ILE A 411 -5.07 22.56 17.29
CA ILE A 411 -4.48 22.13 16.03
C ILE A 411 -3.74 23.29 15.34
N ARG A 412 -4.37 24.45 15.22
CA ARG A 412 -3.77 25.66 14.62
C ARG A 412 -2.53 26.13 15.39
N SER A 413 -2.59 26.14 16.72
CA SER A 413 -1.47 26.57 17.56
C SER A 413 -0.26 25.64 17.43
N LEU A 414 -0.48 24.33 17.40
CA LEU A 414 0.60 23.33 17.32
C LEU A 414 1.15 23.19 15.89
N LEU A 415 0.27 23.10 14.90
CA LEU A 415 0.61 22.68 13.54
C LEU A 415 0.53 23.81 12.49
N GLY A 416 0.02 24.98 12.86
CA GLY A 416 -0.08 26.14 11.97
C GLY A 416 -0.89 25.84 10.71
N GLN A 417 -0.42 26.35 9.57
CA GLN A 417 -1.03 26.14 8.24
C GLN A 417 -1.16 24.65 7.87
N MET A 418 -0.22 23.80 8.29
CA MET A 418 -0.31 22.36 8.04
C MET A 418 -1.56 21.76 8.70
N GLY A 419 -1.83 22.15 9.95
CA GLY A 419 -3.02 21.69 10.67
C GLY A 419 -4.31 22.18 10.02
N GLU A 420 -4.31 23.43 9.52
CA GLU A 420 -5.46 23.97 8.79
C GLU A 420 -5.73 23.18 7.51
N GLU A 421 -4.73 23.02 6.64
CA GLU A 421 -4.92 22.45 5.30
C GLU A 421 -5.02 20.92 5.29
N LEU A 422 -4.37 20.20 6.22
CA LEU A 422 -4.40 18.73 6.24
C LEU A 422 -5.45 18.14 7.19
N LEU A 423 -5.81 18.83 8.28
CA LEU A 423 -6.63 18.25 9.34
C LEU A 423 -8.00 18.92 9.52
N LEU A 424 -8.08 20.23 9.25
CA LEU A 424 -9.30 21.01 9.45
C LEU A 424 -10.04 21.31 8.14
N ALA A 425 -9.34 21.32 7.01
CA ALA A 425 -9.91 21.31 5.67
C ALA A 425 -10.27 19.88 5.22
N GLY A 426 -11.12 19.77 4.21
CA GLY A 426 -11.54 18.48 3.66
C GLY A 426 -12.20 18.62 2.30
N GLN A 427 -12.28 17.49 1.60
CA GLN A 427 -12.86 17.38 0.27
C GLN A 427 -13.75 16.15 0.20
N ARG A 428 -14.96 16.30 -0.34
CA ARG A 428 -15.81 15.16 -0.71
C ARG A 428 -15.46 14.70 -2.13
N ALA A 429 -14.20 14.29 -2.32
CA ALA A 429 -13.67 13.86 -3.61
C ALA A 429 -14.16 12.44 -3.96
N LEU A 430 -14.75 12.30 -5.14
CA LEU A 430 -15.34 11.07 -5.67
C LEU A 430 -14.50 10.53 -6.84
N PRO A 431 -14.32 9.20 -6.93
CA PRO A 431 -13.53 8.56 -7.98
C PRO A 431 -14.35 8.32 -9.25
N ARG A 432 -14.85 9.39 -9.89
CA ARG A 432 -15.77 9.25 -11.04
C ARG A 432 -15.07 8.58 -12.22
N VAL A 433 -13.85 8.99 -12.55
CA VAL A 433 -13.08 8.39 -13.66
C VAL A 433 -12.86 6.91 -13.41
N ALA A 434 -12.45 6.51 -12.20
CA ALA A 434 -12.24 5.11 -11.88
C ALA A 434 -13.53 4.28 -12.00
N THR A 435 -14.64 4.79 -11.47
CA THR A 435 -15.94 4.11 -11.50
C THR A 435 -16.48 3.98 -12.93
N GLU A 436 -16.44 5.07 -13.71
CA GLU A 436 -16.91 5.12 -15.10
C GLU A 436 -16.07 4.24 -16.04
N THR A 437 -14.79 4.06 -15.71
CA THR A 437 -13.88 3.18 -16.48
C THR A 437 -13.83 1.75 -15.94
N GLY A 438 -14.73 1.38 -15.01
CA GLY A 438 -14.98 0.01 -14.58
C GLY A 438 -14.07 -0.52 -13.48
N TYR A 439 -13.36 0.35 -12.74
CA TYR A 439 -12.60 -0.07 -11.57
C TYR A 439 -13.52 -0.59 -10.47
N SER A 440 -13.23 -1.78 -9.95
CA SER A 440 -13.95 -2.39 -8.82
C SER A 440 -13.12 -2.27 -7.55
N PHE A 441 -13.65 -1.54 -6.56
CA PHE A 441 -13.01 -1.34 -5.26
C PHE A 441 -13.11 -2.61 -4.43
N LEU A 442 -11.99 -3.04 -3.83
CA LEU A 442 -12.00 -4.14 -2.87
C LEU A 442 -12.70 -3.73 -1.58
N ARG A 443 -12.46 -2.49 -1.12
CA ARG A 443 -12.93 -1.98 0.16
C ARG A 443 -13.57 -0.61 0.02
N PRO A 444 -14.80 -0.53 -0.54
CA PRO A 444 -15.52 0.73 -0.69
C PRO A 444 -16.09 1.27 0.63
N ASP A 445 -16.14 0.44 1.69
CA ASP A 445 -16.61 0.78 3.03
C ASP A 445 -15.43 0.98 4.01
N LEU A 446 -15.53 2.00 4.85
CA LEU A 446 -14.45 2.38 5.77
C LEU A 446 -14.24 1.35 6.88
N GLU A 447 -15.32 0.77 7.42
CA GLU A 447 -15.22 -0.19 8.51
C GLU A 447 -14.52 -1.46 8.02
N ASP A 448 -14.90 -1.97 6.84
CA ASP A 448 -14.24 -3.12 6.23
C ASP A 448 -12.74 -2.87 5.97
N SER A 449 -12.39 -1.70 5.40
CA SER A 449 -10.98 -1.33 5.23
C SER A 449 -10.23 -1.29 6.56
N LEU A 450 -10.75 -0.61 7.58
CA LEU A 450 -10.08 -0.53 8.88
C LEU A 450 -9.97 -1.90 9.56
N ARG A 451 -10.99 -2.75 9.46
CA ARG A 451 -10.96 -4.10 10.01
C ARG A 451 -9.90 -4.95 9.32
N PHE A 452 -9.83 -4.90 8.00
CA PHE A 452 -8.81 -5.60 7.24
C PHE A 452 -7.41 -5.09 7.55
N GLN A 453 -7.19 -3.77 7.51
CA GLN A 453 -5.89 -3.14 7.77
C GLN A 453 -5.42 -3.29 9.23
N LEU A 454 -6.31 -3.58 10.18
CA LEU A 454 -5.98 -3.72 11.61
C LEU A 454 -6.16 -5.15 12.16
N GLY A 455 -6.53 -6.11 11.31
CA GLY A 455 -6.76 -7.50 11.69
C GLY A 455 -7.92 -7.68 12.69
N ARG A 456 -9.02 -6.94 12.49
CA ARG A 456 -10.21 -6.94 13.35
C ARG A 456 -11.41 -7.57 12.64
N PHE A 457 -11.28 -8.85 12.27
CA PHE A 457 -12.29 -9.58 11.50
C PHE A 457 -13.53 -9.99 12.31
N GLU A 458 -13.42 -10.09 13.63
CA GLU A 458 -14.55 -10.37 14.52
C GLU A 458 -15.38 -9.11 14.76
N HIS A 459 -16.71 -9.22 14.68
CA HIS A 459 -17.61 -8.16 15.13
C HIS A 459 -17.66 -8.24 16.66
N THR A 460 -16.96 -7.34 17.34
CA THR A 460 -17.12 -7.12 18.79
C THR A 460 -18.34 -6.29 19.09
#